data_AF-A0A7S2WWA6-F1
#
_entry.id   AF-A0A7S2WWA6-F1
#
_cell.length_a   1.000
_cell.length_b   1.000
_cell.length_c   1.000
_cell.angle_alpha   90.00
_cell.angle_beta   90.00
_cell.angle_gamma   90.00
#
_symmetry.space_group_name_H-M   'P 1'
#
loop_
_entity.id
_entity.type
_entity.pdbx_description
1 polymer ?
#
loop_
_entity_poly.entity_id
_entity_poly.type
_entity_poly.pdbx_seq_one_letter_code
_entity_poly.pdbx_strand_id
1 'polypeptide(L)'
;GGVREYSTRVGLYSKAAEGGFRGPILSRSCQISRGKWKPHAAGLAGLSATGRGSIKAELREEETGERLKPWTAEGPELYLLVLELIDGDGKCVDCESALVGFRSTRVSQRRLLINERPLKLRGVNRHEHDPDRGK
;
A
#
# COMPACT_ATOMS: atom_id res chain seq x y z
N GLY A 1 31.79 13.40 -10.64
CA GLY A 1 30.91 12.23 -10.40
C GLY A 1 29.54 12.55 -10.94
N GLY A 2 29.03 11.75 -11.88
CA GLY A 2 27.71 11.97 -12.48
C GLY A 2 26.59 11.85 -11.45
N VAL A 3 25.56 12.67 -11.57
CA VAL A 3 24.35 12.54 -10.76
C VAL A 3 23.69 11.22 -11.16
N ARG A 4 23.58 10.27 -10.24
CA ARG A 4 22.78 9.07 -10.47
C ARG A 4 21.31 9.45 -10.42
N GLU A 5 20.59 9.14 -11.49
CA GLU A 5 19.15 9.22 -11.54
C GLU A 5 18.55 7.93 -11.02
N TYR A 6 17.46 8.04 -10.28
CA TYR A 6 16.66 6.91 -9.85
C TYR A 6 15.20 7.19 -10.17
N SER A 7 14.39 6.16 -10.16
CA SER A 7 12.94 6.28 -10.14
C SER A 7 12.35 5.28 -9.16
N THR A 8 11.14 5.52 -8.72
CA THR A 8 10.39 4.60 -7.89
C THR A 8 9.14 4.17 -8.64
N ARG A 9 8.81 2.88 -8.56
CA ARG A 9 7.55 2.32 -9.03
C ARG A 9 6.73 1.83 -7.85
N VAL A 10 5.46 2.21 -7.81
CA VAL A 10 4.48 1.71 -6.83
C VAL A 10 3.45 0.92 -7.59
N GLY A 11 3.29 -0.37 -7.26
CA GLY A 11 2.31 -1.26 -7.85
C GLY A 11 1.37 -1.84 -6.81
N LEU A 12 0.07 -1.86 -7.09
CA LEU A 12 -0.93 -2.59 -6.31
C LEU A 12 -1.36 -3.82 -7.11
N TYR A 13 -1.36 -4.99 -6.49
CA TYR A 13 -1.69 -6.26 -7.14
C TYR A 13 -2.82 -6.97 -6.36
N SER A 14 -3.77 -7.55 -7.08
CA SER A 14 -4.87 -8.31 -6.48
C SER A 14 -4.55 -9.80 -6.41
N LYS A 15 -5.29 -10.54 -5.60
CA LYS A 15 -5.10 -11.99 -5.47
C LYS A 15 -5.59 -12.72 -6.73
N ALA A 16 -4.80 -13.65 -7.24
CA ALA A 16 -5.20 -14.51 -8.36
C ALA A 16 -6.06 -15.69 -7.88
N ALA A 17 -6.88 -16.27 -8.77
CA ALA A 17 -7.80 -17.37 -8.42
C ALA A 17 -7.04 -18.67 -8.10
N GLU A 18 -5.94 -18.86 -8.83
CA GLU A 18 -4.98 -19.97 -8.76
C GLU A 18 -3.93 -19.80 -7.64
N GLY A 19 -4.02 -18.72 -6.86
CA GLY A 19 -3.03 -18.35 -5.85
C GLY A 19 -1.96 -17.37 -6.37
N GLY A 20 -1.31 -16.65 -5.46
CA GLY A 20 -0.40 -15.56 -5.81
C GLY A 20 -1.11 -14.24 -6.11
N PHE A 21 -0.42 -13.33 -6.79
CA PHE A 21 -0.90 -11.99 -7.11
C PHE A 21 -0.90 -11.73 -8.62
N ARG A 22 -1.93 -11.03 -9.10
CA ARG A 22 -2.11 -10.56 -10.48
C ARG A 22 -2.11 -9.04 -10.52
N GLY A 23 -1.68 -8.47 -11.64
CA GLY A 23 -1.66 -7.03 -11.85
C GLY A 23 -0.31 -6.54 -12.38
N PRO A 24 0.02 -5.24 -12.17
CA PRO A 24 -0.60 -4.33 -11.22
C PRO A 24 -1.99 -3.82 -11.64
N ILE A 25 -2.94 -3.79 -10.71
CA ILE A 25 -4.26 -3.14 -10.87
C ILE A 25 -4.16 -1.61 -10.72
N LEU A 26 -3.04 -1.13 -10.18
CA LEU A 26 -2.63 0.27 -10.16
C LEU A 26 -1.11 0.34 -10.23
N SER A 27 -0.55 1.16 -11.12
CA SER A 27 0.89 1.42 -11.16
C SER A 27 1.17 2.91 -11.27
N ARG A 28 2.15 3.40 -10.52
CA ARG A 28 2.58 4.80 -10.50
C ARG A 28 4.09 4.90 -10.40
N SER A 29 4.67 5.98 -10.92
CA SER A 29 6.11 6.23 -10.79
C SER A 29 6.48 7.67 -10.49
N CYS A 30 7.63 7.84 -9.85
CA CYS A 30 8.22 9.13 -9.50
C CYS A 30 9.73 9.07 -9.76
N GLN A 31 10.31 10.13 -10.33
CA GLN A 31 11.76 10.22 -10.54
C GLN A 31 12.44 10.81 -9.30
N ILE A 32 13.72 10.48 -9.11
CA ILE A 32 14.58 11.04 -8.07
C ILE A 32 15.83 11.59 -8.77
N SER A 33 16.05 12.89 -8.63
CA SER A 33 17.19 13.59 -9.21
C SER A 33 17.88 14.43 -8.13
N ARG A 34 19.18 14.22 -7.91
CA ARG A 34 19.98 14.94 -6.88
C ARG A 34 19.35 14.88 -5.47
N GLY A 35 18.82 13.72 -5.07
CA GLY A 35 18.12 13.54 -3.79
C GLY A 35 16.77 14.25 -3.70
N LYS A 36 16.31 14.91 -4.76
CA LYS A 36 14.99 15.53 -4.86
C LYS A 36 14.07 14.64 -5.69
N TRP A 37 12.92 14.34 -5.13
CA TRP A 37 11.89 13.60 -5.80
C TRP A 37 11.12 14.53 -6.75
N LYS A 38 10.87 14.06 -7.97
CA LYS A 38 10.10 14.74 -9.02
C LYS A 38 9.03 13.77 -9.53
N PRO A 39 7.74 14.01 -9.27
CA PRO A 39 6.69 13.18 -9.85
C PRO A 39 6.78 13.22 -11.38
N HIS A 40 6.51 12.08 -12.03
CA HIS A 40 6.42 12.06 -13.48
C HIS A 40 5.19 12.90 -13.88
N ALA A 41 5.42 14.06 -14.49
CA ALA A 41 4.37 14.99 -14.86
C ALA A 41 3.57 14.43 -16.05
N ALA A 42 2.60 13.55 -15.78
CA ALA A 42 1.47 13.26 -16.64
C ALA A 42 0.38 12.48 -15.88
N GLY A 43 -0.65 13.20 -15.41
CA GLY A 43 -2.03 12.72 -15.54
C GLY A 43 -2.69 11.90 -14.43
N LEU A 44 -2.01 11.44 -13.37
CA LEU A 44 -2.70 10.76 -12.24
C LEU A 44 -2.33 11.41 -10.92
N ALA A 45 -3.23 12.27 -10.43
CA ALA A 45 -3.09 13.01 -9.19
C ALA A 45 -3.01 12.05 -8.00
N GLY A 46 -1.82 11.91 -7.39
CA GLY A 46 -1.72 11.19 -6.12
C GLY A 46 -0.32 10.87 -5.63
N LEU A 47 0.70 10.81 -6.49
CA LEU A 47 2.08 10.70 -6.04
C LEU A 47 2.68 12.09 -5.77
N SER A 48 2.90 12.40 -4.51
CA SER A 48 3.75 13.53 -4.10
C SER A 48 4.94 12.98 -3.33
N ALA A 49 6.06 13.68 -3.42
CA ALA A 49 7.23 13.30 -2.68
C ALA A 49 7.90 14.55 -2.12
N THR A 50 8.38 14.46 -0.88
CA THR A 50 9.02 15.57 -0.21
C THR A 50 10.53 15.39 -0.26
N GLY A 51 11.28 16.51 -0.29
CA GLY A 51 12.75 16.49 -0.25
C GLY A 51 13.37 15.88 1.01
N ARG A 52 12.56 15.34 1.94
CA ARG A 52 12.98 14.65 3.17
C ARG A 52 12.78 13.13 3.12
N GLY A 53 12.56 12.55 1.93
CA GLY A 53 12.54 11.09 1.75
C GLY A 53 11.19 10.43 2.01
N SER A 54 10.09 11.18 2.02
CA SER A 54 8.74 10.62 2.10
C SER A 54 8.06 10.65 0.74
N ILE A 55 7.51 9.51 0.31
CA ILE A 55 6.55 9.43 -0.79
C ILE A 55 5.15 9.31 -0.19
N LYS A 56 4.23 10.14 -0.66
CA LYS A 56 2.80 9.97 -0.41
C LYS A 56 2.17 9.55 -1.73
N ALA A 57 1.50 8.40 -1.71
CA ALA A 57 0.64 7.96 -2.80
C ALA A 57 -0.82 8.08 -2.34
N GLU A 58 -1.62 8.82 -3.08
CA GLU A 58 -3.08 8.81 -2.97
C GLU A 58 -3.61 7.86 -4.03
N LEU A 59 -4.55 7.01 -3.60
CA LEU A 59 -5.22 6.04 -4.45
C LEU A 59 -6.67 6.44 -4.57
N ARG A 60 -7.16 6.51 -5.80
CA ARG A 60 -8.57 6.67 -6.13
C ARG A 60 -9.05 5.35 -6.71
N GLU A 61 -10.18 4.83 -6.21
CA GLU A 61 -10.69 3.53 -6.66
C GLU A 61 -11.01 3.55 -8.17
N GLU A 62 -11.44 4.70 -8.70
CA GLU A 62 -11.74 4.87 -10.13
C GLU A 62 -10.50 4.70 -11.03
N GLU A 63 -9.30 4.83 -10.46
CA GLU A 63 -8.04 4.65 -11.17
C GLU A 63 -7.53 3.21 -11.13
N THR A 64 -8.22 2.33 -10.41
CA THR A 64 -7.86 0.91 -10.35
C THR A 64 -8.50 0.16 -11.52
N GLY A 65 -7.77 -0.78 -12.11
CA GLY A 65 -8.24 -1.56 -13.27
C GLY A 65 -9.40 -2.51 -12.94
N GLU A 66 -9.82 -2.61 -11.68
CA GLU A 66 -10.92 -3.44 -11.21
C GLU A 66 -11.49 -2.88 -9.91
N ARG A 67 -12.72 -3.27 -9.56
CA ARG A 67 -13.35 -2.84 -8.32
C ARG A 67 -12.64 -3.41 -7.10
N LEU A 68 -12.31 -2.55 -6.13
CA LEU A 68 -11.69 -2.98 -4.89
C LEU A 68 -12.73 -3.60 -3.94
N LYS A 69 -12.49 -4.85 -3.56
CA LYS A 69 -13.22 -5.50 -2.47
C LYS A 69 -12.67 -5.02 -1.12
N PRO A 70 -13.54 -4.65 -0.17
CA PRO A 70 -13.13 -4.17 1.13
C PRO A 70 -12.66 -5.31 2.03
N TRP A 71 -11.69 -5.02 2.89
CA TRP A 71 -11.30 -5.89 3.98
C TRP A 71 -12.36 -5.87 5.09
N THR A 72 -12.68 -7.06 5.61
CA THR A 72 -13.49 -7.27 6.82
C THR A 72 -12.88 -8.41 7.65
N ALA A 73 -13.29 -8.57 8.91
CA ALA A 73 -12.82 -9.68 9.73
C ALA A 73 -13.33 -11.04 9.22
N GLU A 74 -14.52 -11.05 8.62
CA GLU A 74 -15.19 -12.22 8.06
C GLU A 74 -14.70 -12.57 6.64
N GLY A 75 -14.29 -11.55 5.88
CA GLY A 75 -13.72 -11.66 4.55
C GLY A 75 -12.47 -10.77 4.43
N PRO A 76 -11.28 -11.25 4.83
CA PRO A 76 -10.07 -10.44 4.87
C PRO A 76 -9.43 -10.34 3.48
N GLU A 77 -10.04 -9.56 2.58
CA GLU A 77 -9.45 -9.28 1.27
C GLU A 77 -8.15 -8.48 1.41
N LEU A 78 -7.07 -8.96 0.81
CA LEU A 78 -5.75 -8.36 0.86
C LEU A 78 -5.16 -8.22 -0.55
N TYR A 79 -4.45 -7.12 -0.74
CA TYR A 79 -3.72 -6.77 -1.96
C TYR A 79 -2.24 -6.69 -1.64
N LEU A 80 -1.37 -6.97 -2.62
CA LEU A 80 0.06 -6.77 -2.46
C LEU A 80 0.41 -5.37 -2.96
N LEU A 81 0.93 -4.54 -2.07
CA LEU A 81 1.58 -3.28 -2.41
C LEU A 81 3.07 -3.55 -2.61
N VAL A 82 3.61 -3.18 -3.77
CA VAL A 82 5.02 -3.33 -4.13
C VAL A 82 5.61 -1.95 -4.39
N LEU A 83 6.75 -1.66 -3.77
CA LEU A 83 7.53 -0.44 -3.94
C LEU A 83 8.92 -0.84 -4.48
N GLU A 84 9.23 -0.42 -5.70
CA GLU A 84 10.52 -0.70 -6.34
C GLU A 84 11.34 0.57 -6.48
N LEU A 85 12.63 0.52 -6.13
CA LEU A 85 13.62 1.54 -6.49
C LEU A 85 14.37 1.08 -7.74
N ILE A 86 14.37 1.90 -8.77
CA ILE A 86 14.93 1.61 -10.08
C ILE A 86 16.06 2.61 -10.34
N ASP A 87 17.23 2.14 -10.75
CA ASP A 87 18.35 3.01 -11.12
C ASP A 87 18.20 3.59 -12.54
N GLY A 88 19.15 4.45 -12.93
CA GLY A 88 19.16 5.10 -14.24
C GLY A 88 19.35 4.15 -15.42
N ASP A 89 19.83 2.92 -15.17
CA ASP A 89 19.96 1.87 -16.19
C ASP A 89 18.67 1.02 -16.30
N GLY A 90 17.64 1.37 -15.52
CA GLY A 90 16.35 0.67 -15.49
C GLY A 90 16.35 -0.59 -14.63
N LYS A 91 17.40 -0.85 -13.84
CA LYS A 91 17.51 -2.02 -12.98
C LYS A 91 16.82 -1.75 -11.64
N CYS A 92 16.01 -2.71 -11.19
CA CYS A 92 15.51 -2.71 -9.81
C CYS A 92 16.68 -2.96 -8.84
N VAL A 93 16.97 -1.97 -8.01
CA VAL A 93 18.06 -1.99 -7.03
C VAL A 93 17.57 -2.23 -5.61
N ASP A 94 16.29 -2.00 -5.34
CA ASP A 94 15.65 -2.29 -4.06
C ASP A 94 14.15 -2.52 -4.24
N CYS A 95 13.55 -3.35 -3.39
CA CYS A 95 12.14 -3.69 -3.46
C CYS A 95 11.57 -4.03 -2.09
N GLU A 96 10.48 -3.36 -1.73
CA GLU A 96 9.72 -3.60 -0.50
C GLU A 96 8.28 -3.95 -0.83
N SER A 97 7.66 -4.81 -0.02
CA SER A 97 6.27 -5.18 -0.24
C SER A 97 5.49 -5.42 1.05
N ALA A 98 4.18 -5.18 1.00
CA ALA A 98 3.29 -5.37 2.12
C ALA A 98 1.88 -5.79 1.67
N LEU A 99 1.22 -6.59 2.50
CA LEU A 99 -0.21 -6.88 2.33
C LEU A 99 -1.04 -5.73 2.89
N VAL A 100 -1.95 -5.20 2.07
CA VAL A 100 -2.82 -4.07 2.43
C VAL A 100 -4.29 -4.47 2.26
N GLY A 101 -5.13 -4.05 3.22
CA GLY A 101 -6.57 -4.25 3.19
C GLY A 101 -7.30 -2.91 3.24
N PHE A 102 -8.23 -2.67 2.32
CA PHE A 102 -8.98 -1.42 2.25
C PHE A 102 -10.22 -1.48 3.14
N ARG A 103 -10.32 -0.62 4.15
CA ARG A 103 -11.50 -0.50 5.00
C ARG A 103 -11.72 0.95 5.42
N SER A 104 -12.98 1.37 5.55
CA SER A 104 -13.31 2.61 6.25
C SER A 104 -13.55 2.32 7.73
N THR A 105 -13.12 3.24 8.60
CA THR A 105 -13.44 3.17 10.02
C THR A 105 -14.01 4.51 10.48
N ARG A 106 -15.15 4.48 11.16
CA ARG A 106 -15.79 5.69 11.68
C ARG A 106 -16.31 5.47 13.08
N VAL A 107 -16.19 6.46 13.95
CA VAL A 107 -16.93 6.50 15.22
C VAL A 107 -18.11 7.44 15.03
N SER A 108 -19.33 6.92 15.24
CA SER A 108 -20.55 7.72 15.15
C SER A 108 -21.57 7.19 16.15
N GLN A 109 -22.29 8.08 16.82
CA GLN A 109 -23.34 7.72 17.79
C GLN A 109 -22.87 6.65 18.81
N ARG A 110 -21.63 6.79 19.32
CA ARG A 110 -20.98 5.85 20.26
C ARG A 110 -20.79 4.42 19.73
N ARG A 111 -20.83 4.22 18.41
CA ARG A 111 -20.56 2.94 17.75
C ARG A 111 -19.28 3.08 16.94
N LEU A 112 -18.47 2.02 16.93
CA LEU A 112 -17.39 1.84 15.97
C LEU A 112 -17.98 1.18 14.72
N LEU A 113 -17.79 1.80 13.56
CA LEU A 113 -18.25 1.33 12.27
C LEU A 113 -17.04 0.91 11.44
N ILE A 114 -17.14 -0.23 10.78
CA ILE A 114 -16.24 -0.66 9.71
C ILE A 114 -17.07 -0.76 8.43
N ASN A 115 -16.65 -0.10 7.36
CA ASN A 115 -17.38 -0.07 6.08
C ASN A 115 -18.86 0.34 6.26
N GLU A 116 -19.09 1.40 7.04
CA GLU A 116 -20.41 1.93 7.43
C GLU A 116 -21.31 0.98 8.25
N ARG A 117 -20.80 -0.17 8.69
CA ARG A 117 -21.57 -1.14 9.50
C ARG A 117 -21.07 -1.19 10.94
N PRO A 118 -21.96 -1.22 11.95
CA PRO A 118 -21.56 -1.34 13.36
C PRO A 118 -20.76 -2.61 13.62
N LEU A 119 -19.59 -2.47 14.23
CA LEU A 119 -18.74 -3.59 14.61
C LEU A 119 -19.18 -4.15 15.97
N LYS A 120 -19.48 -5.45 16.03
CA LYS A 120 -19.64 -6.18 17.30
C LYS A 120 -18.30 -6.80 17.68
N LEU A 121 -17.59 -6.19 18.63
CA LEU A 121 -16.33 -6.71 19.15
C LEU A 121 -16.58 -8.01 19.93
N ARG A 122 -16.03 -9.12 19.43
CA ARG A 122 -15.97 -10.42 20.12
C ARG A 122 -14.50 -10.75 20.41
N GLY A 123 -13.87 -9.90 21.20
CA GLY A 123 -12.46 -10.04 21.54
C GLY A 123 -12.25 -10.97 22.73
N VAL A 124 -11.15 -11.72 22.69
CA VAL A 124 -10.49 -12.25 23.88
C VAL A 124 -9.19 -11.48 24.07
N ASN A 125 -8.78 -11.26 25.32
CA ASN A 125 -7.51 -10.60 25.58
C ASN A 125 -6.38 -11.63 25.43
N ARG A 126 -5.36 -11.32 24.62
CA ARG A 126 -4.17 -12.16 24.46
C ARG A 126 -3.00 -11.44 25.11
N HIS A 127 -2.63 -11.89 26.32
CA HIS A 127 -1.33 -11.56 26.89
C HIS A 127 -0.29 -12.49 26.29
N GLU A 128 0.80 -11.92 25.77
CA GLU A 128 1.95 -12.72 25.33
C GLU A 128 2.67 -13.22 26.59
N HIS A 129 2.35 -14.44 27.03
CA HIS A 129 3.02 -15.14 28.12
C HIS A 129 3.46 -16.50 27.56
N ASP A 130 4.76 -16.74 27.49
CA ASP A 130 5.32 -18.05 27.13
C ASP A 130 5.73 -18.78 28.43
N PRO A 131 5.28 -20.02 28.68
CA PRO A 131 5.59 -20.75 29.91
C PRO A 131 7.04 -21.25 30.01
N ASP A 132 7.73 -21.46 28.89
CA ASP A 132 9.11 -22.01 28.87
C ASP A 132 10.16 -20.96 28.52
N ARG A 133 9.76 -19.95 27.73
CA ARG A 133 10.64 -18.87 27.27
C ARG A 133 10.29 -17.50 27.85
N GLY A 134 9.23 -17.43 28.66
CA GLY A 134 8.75 -16.19 29.25
C GLY A 134 8.27 -15.16 28.21
N LYS A 135 7.69 -14.09 28.75
CA LYS A 135 8.07 -12.75 28.35
C LYS A 135 8.80 -12.09 29.52
#